data_AF-A0A847JR92-F1
#
_entry.id   AF-A0A847JR92-F1
#
_cell.length_a   1.000
_cell.length_b   1.000
_cell.length_c   1.000
_cell.angle_alpha   90.00
_cell.angle_beta   90.00
_cell.angle_gamma   90.00
#
_symmetry.space_group_name_H-M   'P 1'
#
loop_
_entity.id
_entity.type
_entity.pdbx_description
1 polymer ?
#
loop_
_entity_poly.entity_id
_entity_poly.type
_entity_poly.pdbx_seq_one_letter_code
_entity_poly.pdbx_strand_id
1 'polypeptide(L)' 'TVWASPAMLAIAPMQDFLGLGTEARMNFPGTTSGWWRWRMNREDLSPALARQIQRLSEIYFRTDASD' A
#
# COMPACT_ATOMS: atom_id res chain seq x y z
N THR A 1 9.38 0.35 -9.72
CA THR A 1 8.23 0.59 -8.80
C THR A 1 7.32 1.65 -9.40
N VAL A 2 6.01 1.64 -9.08
CA VAL A 2 5.08 2.68 -9.54
C VAL A 2 5.44 4.08 -9.04
N TRP A 3 6.23 4.19 -7.96
CA TRP A 3 6.77 5.45 -7.45
C TRP A 3 7.69 6.17 -8.46
N ALA A 4 8.36 5.45 -9.37
CA ALA A 4 9.26 6.04 -10.37
C ALA A 4 8.53 6.60 -11.61
N SER A 5 7.23 6.36 -11.73
CA SER A 5 6.41 6.84 -12.86
C SER A 5 6.37 8.37 -12.91
N PRO A 6 6.21 9.01 -14.08
CA PRO A 6 5.96 10.45 -14.19
C PRO A 6 4.57 10.87 -13.68
N ALA A 7 3.70 9.93 -13.30
CA ALA A 7 2.39 10.24 -12.73
C ALA A 7 2.52 11.12 -11.48
N MET A 8 1.67 12.14 -11.40
CA MET A 8 1.66 13.10 -10.28
C MET A 8 1.33 12.42 -8.95
N LEU A 9 0.46 11.41 -8.98
CA LEU A 9 0.03 10.63 -7.81
C LEU A 9 0.36 9.15 -8.00
N ALA A 10 0.96 8.53 -6.98
CA ALA A 10 1.17 7.09 -6.90
C ALA A 10 0.40 6.55 -5.69
N ILE A 11 -0.42 5.52 -5.93
CA ILE A 11 -1.22 4.85 -4.89
C ILE A 11 -0.95 3.35 -5.01
N ALA A 12 -0.76 2.68 -3.88
CA ALA A 12 -0.76 1.23 -3.78
C ALA A 12 -1.73 0.76 -2.68
N PRO A 13 -2.40 -0.38 -2.85
CA PRO A 13 -3.11 -1.07 -1.77
C PRO A 13 -2.18 -1.39 -0.61
N MET A 14 -2.70 -1.38 0.62
CA MET A 14 -1.92 -1.77 1.80
C MET A 14 -1.43 -3.22 1.72
N GLN A 15 -2.19 -4.09 1.05
CA GLN A 15 -1.82 -5.49 0.79
C GLN A 15 -0.47 -5.61 0.06
N ASP A 16 -0.17 -4.70 -0.87
CA ASP A 16 1.07 -4.72 -1.64
C ASP A 16 2.26 -4.34 -0.75
N PHE A 17 2.08 -3.36 0.16
CA PHE A 17 3.10 -2.99 1.13
C PHE A 17 3.40 -4.10 2.13
N LEU A 18 2.39 -4.90 2.47
CA LEU A 18 2.51 -6.06 3.34
C LEU A 18 2.97 -7.33 2.60
N GLY A 19 3.08 -7.29 1.26
CA GLY A 19 3.50 -8.42 0.45
C GLY A 19 2.52 -9.61 0.49
N LEU A 20 1.23 -9.34 0.69
CA LEU A 20 0.20 -10.38 0.84
C LEU A 20 -0.27 -10.92 -0.52
N GLY A 21 -0.76 -12.16 -0.52
CA GLY A 21 -1.31 -12.83 -1.68
C GLY A 21 -2.82 -12.64 -1.87
N THR A 22 -3.44 -13.61 -2.56
CA THR A 22 -4.87 -13.55 -2.92
C THR A 22 -5.79 -13.60 -1.70
N GLU A 23 -5.32 -14.14 -0.57
CA GLU A 23 -6.03 -14.16 0.71
C GLU A 23 -6.38 -12.76 1.22
N ALA A 24 -5.62 -11.73 0.80
CA ALA A 24 -5.85 -10.34 1.19
C ALA A 24 -6.71 -9.55 0.20
N ARG A 25 -7.24 -10.20 -0.84
CA ARG A 25 -8.03 -9.54 -1.87
C ARG A 25 -9.28 -8.87 -1.28
N MET A 26 -9.41 -7.57 -1.51
CA MET A 26 -10.54 -6.79 -1.01
C MET A 26 -11.86 -7.18 -1.70
N ASN A 27 -11.87 -7.35 -3.02
CA ASN A 27 -13.08 -7.63 -3.79
C ASN A 27 -12.84 -8.52 -5.02
N PHE A 28 -13.82 -9.37 -5.36
CA PHE A 28 -13.89 -10.12 -6.61
C PHE A 28 -15.18 -9.75 -7.35
N PRO A 29 -15.09 -8.87 -8.36
CA PRO A 29 -16.27 -8.45 -9.13
C PRO A 29 -17.03 -9.64 -9.73
N GLY A 30 -18.36 -9.53 -9.81
CA GLY A 30 -19.23 -10.57 -10.34
C GLY A 30 -19.68 -11.63 -9.32
N THR A 31 -19.31 -11.49 -8.06
CA THR A 31 -19.77 -12.35 -6.97
C THR A 31 -20.44 -11.52 -5.88
N THR A 32 -21.49 -12.06 -5.27
CA THR A 32 -22.41 -11.30 -4.41
C THR A 32 -22.09 -11.40 -2.91
N SER A 33 -21.20 -12.31 -2.51
CA SER A 33 -20.92 -12.57 -1.09
C SER A 33 -19.46 -12.94 -0.84
N GLY A 34 -18.98 -12.71 0.40
CA GLY A 34 -17.66 -13.15 0.86
C GLY A 34 -16.53 -12.12 0.72
N TRP A 35 -16.80 -10.96 0.11
CA TRP A 35 -15.82 -9.90 -0.15
C TRP A 35 -15.97 -8.71 0.78
N TRP A 36 -15.05 -7.75 0.66
CA TRP A 36 -14.97 -6.54 1.50
C TRP A 36 -14.68 -6.85 2.97
N ARG A 37 -14.07 -8.01 3.23
CA ARG A 37 -13.81 -8.53 4.58
C ARG A 37 -12.37 -8.37 5.03
N TRP A 38 -11.45 -8.06 4.10
CA TRP A 38 -10.05 -7.94 4.44
C TRP A 38 -9.85 -6.82 5.46
N ARG A 39 -9.04 -7.12 6.48
CA ARG A 39 -8.61 -6.18 7.51
C ARG A 39 -7.13 -6.38 7.75
N MET A 40 -6.42 -5.28 7.92
CA MET A 40 -5.04 -5.28 8.36
C MET A 40 -4.96 -5.71 9.83
N ASN A 41 -3.92 -6.47 10.18
CA ASN A 41 -3.67 -6.81 11.57
C ASN A 41 -3.08 -5.60 12.31
N ARG A 42 -3.22 -5.57 13.63
CA ARG A 42 -2.68 -4.44 14.42
C ARG A 42 -1.15 -4.43 14.36
N GLU A 43 -0.56 -5.60 14.28
CA GLU A 43 0.88 -5.86 14.30
C GLU A 43 1.56 -5.37 13.00
N ASP A 44 0.80 -5.31 11.90
CA ASP A 44 1.24 -4.81 10.61
C ASP A 44 1.52 -3.29 10.64
N LEU A 45 0.88 -2.55 11.57
CA LEU A 45 1.11 -1.12 11.82
C LEU A 45 2.44 -0.89 12.54
N SER A 46 3.54 -1.30 11.91
CA SER A 46 4.87 -1.20 12.49
C SER A 46 5.56 0.11 12.09
N PRO A 47 6.36 0.72 12.98
CA PRO A 47 7.23 1.84 12.63
C PRO A 47 8.23 1.49 11.51
N ALA A 48 8.59 0.21 11.38
CA ALA A 48 9.48 -0.25 10.31
C ALA A 48 8.84 -0.13 8.93
N LEU A 49 7.58 -0.58 8.79
CA LEU A 49 6.83 -0.44 7.55
C LEU A 49 6.64 1.02 7.17
N ALA A 50 6.27 1.87 8.14
CA ALA A 50 6.13 3.31 7.91
C ALA A 50 7.42 3.94 7.37
N ARG A 51 8.57 3.64 7.98
CA ARG A 51 9.88 4.11 7.49
C ARG A 51 10.23 3.59 6.10
N GLN A 52 9.88 2.34 5.79
CA GLN A 52 10.09 1.80 4.44
C GLN A 52 9.28 2.56 3.39
N ILE A 53 8.00 2.83 3.67
CA ILE A 53 7.11 3.59 2.78
C ILE A 53 7.59 5.05 2.63
N GLN A 54 7.99 5.68 3.73
CA GLN A 54 8.59 7.02 3.71
C GLN A 54 9.85 7.05 2.85
N ARG A 55 10.79 6.12 3.09
CA ARG A 55 12.04 6.05 2.33
C ARG A 55 11.80 5.82 0.84
N LEU A 56 10.86 4.96 0.48
CA LEU A 56 10.45 4.77 -0.91
C LEU A 56 9.94 6.08 -1.53
N SER A 57 9.14 6.83 -0.77
CA SER A 57 8.59 8.11 -1.22
C SER A 57 9.67 9.18 -1.38
N GLU A 58 10.63 9.27 -0.46
CA GLU A 58 11.79 10.17 -0.55
C GLU A 58 12.67 9.89 -1.78
N ILE A 59 13.03 8.62 -2.02
CA ILE A 59 13.90 8.21 -3.14
C ILE A 59 13.32 8.66 -4.49
N TYR A 60 11.99 8.71 -4.59
CA TYR A 60 11.29 9.09 -5.82
C TYR A 60 10.68 10.49 -5.75
N PHE A 61 11.13 11.34 -4.82
CA PHE A 61 10.73 12.75 -4.71
C PHE A 61 9.21 12.95 -4.58
N ARG A 62 8.57 12.08 -3.78
CA ARG A 62 7.13 12.11 -3.48
C ARG A 62 6.83 12.50 -2.04
N THR A 63 7.76 13.19 -1.40
CA THR A 63 7.62 13.83 -0.10
C THR A 63 7.76 15.34 -0.29
N ASP A 64 7.10 16.13 0.54
CA ASP A 64 7.26 17.59 0.50
C ASP A 64 8.73 17.97 0.76
N ALA A 65 9.18 19.05 0.13
CA ALA A 65 10.54 19.57 0.30
C ALA A 65 10.73 20.35 1.61
N SER A 66 9.72 20.37 2.48
CA SER A 66 9.70 21.12 3.73
C SER A 66 9.81 20.17 4.92
N ASP A 67 11.02 19.73 5.20
CA ASP A 67 11.52 19.36 6.53
C ASP A 67 12.95 19.91 6.68
#